data_AF-A0A845AL56-F1
#
_entry.id   AF-A0A845AL56-F1
#
_cell.length_a   1.000
_cell.length_b   1.000
_cell.length_c   1.000
_cell.angle_alpha   90.00
_cell.angle_beta   90.00
_cell.angle_gamma   90.00
#
_symmetry.space_group_name_H-M   'P 1'
#
loop_
_entity.id
_entity.type
_entity.pdbx_description
1 polymer ?
#
loop_
_entity_poly.entity_id
_entity_poly.type
_entity_poly.pdbx_seq_one_letter_code
_entity_poly.pdbx_strand_id
1 'polypeptide(L)'
;MRRDRRLLFAMVLFSISLIAGAIQAWIVQAYIYHAIMGSWEQFAEFFGVEAPTSGPNAFCFDYCAPKLPFAAGWIAITAFVIGWITLAYAWWKPRS
;
A
#
# COMPACT_ATOMS: atom_id res chain seq x y z
N MET A 1 23.03 8.58 -22.12
CA MET A 1 22.46 7.21 -22.06
C MET A 1 22.34 6.65 -20.65
N ARG A 2 23.43 6.48 -19.86
CA ARG A 2 23.33 5.91 -18.50
C ARG A 2 22.53 6.80 -17.53
N ARG A 3 22.71 8.12 -17.58
CA ARG A 3 21.87 9.09 -16.83
C ARG A 3 20.39 8.96 -17.18
N ASP A 4 20.07 8.91 -18.47
CA ASP A 4 18.68 8.86 -18.95
C ASP A 4 17.98 7.57 -18.50
N ARG A 5 18.71 6.44 -18.49
CA ARG A 5 18.21 5.18 -17.91
C ARG A 5 17.92 5.27 -16.42
N ARG A 6 18.77 5.96 -15.64
CA ARG A 6 18.54 6.17 -14.18
C ARG A 6 17.32 7.06 -13.93
N LEU A 7 17.14 8.11 -14.73
CA LEU A 7 15.96 8.98 -14.64
C LEU A 7 14.69 8.22 -15.00
N LEU A 8 14.72 7.41 -16.07
CA LEU A 8 13.60 6.56 -16.45
C LEU A 8 13.27 5.54 -15.36
N PHE A 9 14.29 4.94 -14.72
CA PHE A 9 14.08 4.04 -13.58
C PHE A 9 13.44 4.76 -12.38
N ALA A 10 13.91 5.97 -12.05
CA ALA A 10 13.31 6.79 -11.00
C ALA A 10 11.84 7.14 -11.31
N MET A 11 11.53 7.50 -12.57
CA MET A 11 10.14 7.73 -13.00
C MET A 11 9.27 6.49 -12.83
N VAL A 12 9.76 5.31 -13.23
CA VAL A 12 9.02 4.05 -13.04
C VAL A 12 8.77 3.78 -11.55
N LEU A 13 9.77 3.99 -10.69
CA LEU A 13 9.62 3.82 -9.24
C LEU A 13 8.58 4.78 -8.64
N PHE A 14 8.57 6.04 -9.07
CA PHE A 14 7.55 7.00 -8.63
C PHE A 14 6.16 6.62 -9.13
N SER A 15 6.03 6.14 -10.37
CA SER A 15 4.75 5.64 -10.89
C SER A 15 4.24 4.42 -10.10
N ILE A 16 5.11 3.46 -9.79
CA ILE A 16 4.77 2.31 -8.95
C ILE A 16 4.34 2.77 -7.57
N SER A 17 5.09 3.70 -6.97
CA SER A 17 4.76 4.27 -5.66
C SER A 17 3.38 4.94 -5.66
N LEU A 18 3.07 5.73 -6.69
CA LEU A 18 1.78 6.40 -6.84
C LEU A 18 0.63 5.38 -6.93
N ILE A 19 0.77 4.36 -7.78
CA ILE A 19 -0.26 3.33 -7.97
C ILE A 19 -0.46 2.54 -6.67
N ALA A 20 0.62 2.08 -6.04
CA ALA A 20 0.55 1.34 -4.78
C ALA A 20 -0.06 2.19 -3.65
N GLY A 21 0.27 3.48 -3.60
CA GLY A 21 -0.32 4.43 -2.65
C GLY A 21 -1.82 4.64 -2.88
N ALA A 22 -2.25 4.77 -4.14
CA ALA A 22 -3.66 4.86 -4.49
C ALA A 22 -4.44 3.60 -4.10
N ILE A 23 -3.87 2.41 -4.34
CA ILE A 23 -4.45 1.13 -3.89
C ILE A 23 -4.57 1.10 -2.36
N GLN A 24 -3.52 1.49 -1.63
CA GLN A 24 -3.57 1.52 -0.16
C GLN A 24 -4.61 2.52 0.36
N ALA A 25 -4.72 3.69 -0.25
CA ALA A 25 -5.73 4.68 0.12
C ALA A 25 -7.15 4.14 -0.09
N TRP A 26 -7.38 3.43 -1.20
CA TRP A 26 -8.65 2.77 -1.47
C TRP A 26 -8.96 1.65 -0.47
N ILE A 27 -7.97 0.82 -0.10
CA ILE A 27 -8.12 -0.19 0.97
C ILE A 27 -8.55 0.47 2.28
N VAL A 28 -7.90 1.56 2.68
CA VAL A 28 -8.23 2.28 3.91
C VAL A 28 -9.63 2.90 3.84
N GLN A 29 -10.00 3.48 2.70
CA GLN A 29 -11.36 3.99 2.49
C GLN A 29 -12.41 2.89 2.61
N ALA A 30 -12.19 1.73 1.98
CA ALA A 30 -13.07 0.58 2.09
C ALA A 30 -13.17 0.10 3.54
N TYR A 31 -12.05 0.04 4.25
CA TYR A 31 -12.01 -0.31 5.67
C TYR A 31 -12.90 0.61 6.53
N ILE A 32 -12.77 1.93 6.35
CA ILE A 32 -13.58 2.92 7.05
C ILE A 32 -15.06 2.78 6.68
N TYR A 33 -15.36 2.59 5.40
CA TYR A 33 -16.73 2.39 4.92
C TYR A 33 -17.39 1.17 5.58
N HIS A 34 -16.70 0.03 5.59
CA HIS A 34 -17.21 -1.20 6.20
C HIS A 34 -17.26 -1.11 7.74
N ALA A 35 -16.39 -0.30 8.36
CA ALA A 35 -16.48 0.00 9.79
C ALA A 35 -17.76 0.77 10.14
N ILE A 36 -18.13 1.76 9.34
CA ILE A 36 -19.35 2.57 9.54
C ILE A 36 -20.60 1.73 9.26
N MET A 37 -20.57 0.92 8.20
CA MET A 37 -21.71 0.09 7.79
C MET A 37 -21.84 -1.21 8.58
N GLY A 38 -20.90 -1.54 9.47
CA GLY A 38 -20.90 -2.79 10.24
C GLY A 38 -20.82 -4.06 9.39
N SER A 39 -20.21 -3.99 8.21
CA SER A 39 -20.24 -5.05 7.17
C SER A 39 -18.88 -5.71 6.96
N TRP A 40 -18.25 -6.15 8.05
CA TRP A 40 -16.89 -6.69 8.04
C TRP A 40 -16.70 -7.98 7.25
N GLU A 41 -17.73 -8.80 7.12
CA GLU A 41 -17.68 -10.03 6.32
C GLU A 41 -17.44 -9.74 4.84
N GLN A 42 -18.08 -8.69 4.31
CA GLN A 42 -17.90 -8.26 2.92
C GLN A 42 -16.48 -7.74 2.67
N PHE A 43 -15.92 -6.99 3.64
CA PHE A 43 -14.52 -6.55 3.57
C PHE A 43 -13.56 -7.75 3.59
N ALA A 44 -13.81 -8.71 4.47
CA ALA A 44 -13.02 -9.90 4.64
C ALA A 44 -13.00 -10.78 3.39
N GLU A 45 -14.16 -11.03 2.80
CA GLU A 45 -14.31 -11.75 1.54
C GLU A 45 -13.60 -11.04 0.38
N PHE A 46 -13.81 -9.71 0.26
CA PHE A 46 -13.26 -8.94 -0.86
C PHE A 46 -11.74 -8.84 -0.85
N PHE A 47 -11.13 -8.65 0.32
CA PHE A 47 -9.67 -8.55 0.46
C PHE A 47 -9.00 -9.89 0.83
N GLY A 48 -9.76 -10.97 0.97
CA GLY A 48 -9.26 -12.29 1.36
C GLY A 48 -8.60 -12.31 2.74
N VAL A 49 -9.07 -11.46 3.66
CA VAL A 49 -8.58 -11.40 5.04
C VAL A 49 -9.53 -12.16 5.96
N GLU A 50 -9.04 -12.67 7.08
CA GLU A 50 -9.89 -13.41 8.02
C GLU A 50 -10.99 -12.50 8.60
N ALA A 51 -12.25 -12.94 8.45
CA ALA A 51 -13.40 -12.30 9.08
C ALA A 51 -13.33 -12.52 10.59
N PRO A 52 -13.68 -11.51 11.41
CA PRO A 52 -13.64 -11.68 12.85
C PRO A 52 -14.70 -12.66 13.38
N THR A 53 -15.72 -13.00 12.58
CA THR A 53 -16.79 -13.96 12.92
C THR A 53 -16.44 -15.44 12.70
N SER A 54 -15.33 -15.77 12.03
CA SER A 54 -15.01 -17.15 11.60
C SER A 54 -13.85 -17.83 12.36
N GLY A 55 -13.41 -17.28 13.51
CA GLY A 55 -12.30 -17.83 14.33
C GLY A 55 -12.66 -18.02 15.81
N PRO A 56 -11.75 -18.55 16.66
CA PRO A 56 -12.00 -18.80 18.10
C PRO A 56 -12.31 -17.53 18.92
N ASN A 57 -12.20 -16.35 18.31
CA ASN A 57 -12.57 -15.04 18.85
C ASN A 57 -13.96 -14.57 18.37
N ALA A 58 -14.86 -15.48 17.99
CA ALA A 58 -16.22 -15.17 17.51
C ALA A 58 -17.07 -14.35 18.52
N PHE A 59 -16.66 -14.27 19.79
CA PHE A 59 -17.22 -13.36 20.78
C PHE A 59 -16.28 -12.16 20.99
N CYS A 60 -16.31 -11.19 20.07
CA CYS A 60 -15.65 -9.91 20.27
C CYS A 60 -16.43 -9.07 21.28
N PHE A 61 -15.87 -8.81 22.47
CA PHE A 61 -16.50 -7.94 23.46
C PHE A 61 -16.23 -6.43 23.25
N ASP A 62 -15.19 -6.03 22.48
CA ASP A 62 -14.82 -4.61 22.34
C ASP A 62 -14.36 -4.16 20.93
N TYR A 63 -13.52 -4.93 20.21
CA TYR A 63 -12.99 -4.53 18.89
C TYR A 63 -13.04 -5.68 17.89
N CYS A 64 -14.04 -5.63 17.01
CA CYS A 64 -14.27 -6.65 15.98
C CYS A 64 -13.99 -6.03 14.61
N ALA A 65 -12.71 -5.88 14.26
CA ALA A 65 -12.32 -5.41 12.94
C ALA A 65 -11.24 -6.32 12.35
N PRO A 66 -11.33 -6.67 11.06
CA PRO A 66 -10.32 -7.46 10.38
C PRO A 66 -8.98 -6.73 10.36
N LYS A 67 -7.88 -7.47 10.19
CA LYS A 67 -6.56 -6.87 10.02
C LYS A 67 -6.48 -6.14 8.69
N LEU A 68 -6.00 -4.91 8.71
CA LEU A 68 -5.90 -4.06 7.53
C LEU A 68 -4.70 -4.50 6.67
N PRO A 69 -4.88 -4.85 5.39
CA PRO A 69 -3.77 -5.26 4.54
C PRO A 69 -2.92 -4.04 4.18
N PHE A 70 -1.70 -3.97 4.73
CA PHE A 70 -0.76 -2.84 4.54
C PHE A 70 0.36 -3.12 3.54
N ALA A 71 0.32 -4.25 2.84
CA ALA A 71 1.37 -4.64 1.89
C ALA A 71 1.56 -3.60 0.77
N ALA A 72 0.47 -3.06 0.21
CA ALA A 72 0.53 -2.02 -0.81
C ALA A 72 1.16 -0.72 -0.28
N GLY A 73 0.86 -0.34 0.97
CA GLY A 73 1.49 0.80 1.65
C GLY A 73 3.01 0.65 1.79
N TRP A 74 3.50 -0.52 2.18
CA TRP A 74 4.94 -0.79 2.26
C TRP A 74 5.63 -0.72 0.89
N ILE A 75 4.99 -1.25 -0.16
CA ILE A 75 5.50 -1.15 -1.54
C ILE A 75 5.55 0.32 -1.97
N ALA A 76 4.52 1.11 -1.66
CA ALA A 76 4.47 2.53 -2.01
C ALA A 76 5.63 3.32 -1.38
N ILE A 77 5.86 3.12 -0.07
CA ILE A 77 6.92 3.80 0.69
C ILE A 77 8.30 3.38 0.17
N THR A 78 8.56 2.09 0.03
CA THR A 78 9.87 1.58 -0.41
C THR A 78 10.20 2.04 -1.83
N ALA A 79 9.24 1.97 -2.77
CA ALA A 79 9.43 2.47 -4.12
C ALA A 79 9.67 3.99 -4.16
N PHE A 80 8.98 4.77 -3.33
CA PHE A 80 9.18 6.22 -3.22
C PHE A 80 10.61 6.56 -2.76
N VAL A 81 11.06 5.91 -1.68
CA VAL A 81 12.39 6.14 -1.10
C VAL A 81 13.49 5.76 -2.08
N ILE A 82 13.38 4.60 -2.73
CA ILE A 82 14.35 4.16 -3.75
C ILE A 82 14.33 5.11 -4.96
N GLY A 83 13.16 5.61 -5.36
CA GLY A 83 13.00 6.60 -6.43
C GLY A 83 13.77 7.89 -6.12
N TRP A 84 13.61 8.41 -4.90
CA TRP A 84 14.36 9.58 -4.42
C TRP A 84 15.86 9.35 -4.37
N ILE A 85 16.31 8.21 -3.84
CA ILE A 85 17.74 7.86 -3.79
C ILE A 85 18.31 7.81 -5.21
N THR A 86 17.59 7.20 -6.16
CA THR A 86 18.02 7.10 -7.56
C THR A 86 18.10 8.48 -8.21
N LEU A 87 17.11 9.34 -7.96
CA LEU A 87 17.09 10.70 -8.49
C LEU A 87 18.24 11.54 -7.93
N ALA A 88 18.45 11.50 -6.61
CA ALA A 88 19.54 12.19 -5.93
C ALA A 88 20.91 11.71 -6.45
N TYR A 89 21.07 10.40 -6.65
CA TYR A 89 22.28 9.83 -7.23
C TYR A 89 22.51 10.27 -8.68
N ALA A 90 21.47 10.33 -9.49
CA ALA A 90 21.55 10.82 -10.87
C ALA A 90 21.95 12.29 -10.95
N TRP A 91 21.52 13.10 -9.97
CA TRP A 91 21.92 14.51 -9.82
C TRP A 91 23.34 14.68 -9.32
N TRP A 92 23.78 13.89 -8.33
CA TRP A 92 25.14 13.98 -7.78
C TRP A 92 26.19 13.58 -8.81
N LYS A 93 25.92 12.56 -9.64
CA LYS A 93 26.87 12.05 -10.63
C LYS A 93 26.29 12.13 -12.06
N PRO A 94 26.19 13.34 -12.64
CA PRO A 94 25.52 13.57 -13.92
C PRO A 94 26.34 13.11 -15.13
N ARG A 95 27.67 13.02 -14.99
CA ARG A 95 28.60 12.53 -16.03
C ARG A 95 28.97 11.07 -15.79
N SER A 96 28.21 10.17 -16.42
CA SER A 96 28.61 8.80 -16.79
C SER A 96 27.60 8.21 -17.75
#